data_AF-A0A4P7Z465-F1
#
_entry.id   AF-A0A4P7Z465-F1
#
_cell.length_a   1.000
_cell.length_b   1.000
_cell.length_c   1.000
_cell.angle_alpha   90.00
_cell.angle_beta   90.00
_cell.angle_gamma   90.00
#
_symmetry.space_group_name_H-M   'P 1'
#
loop_
_entity.id
_entity.type
_entity.pdbx_description
1 polymer ?
#
loop_
_entity_poly.entity_id
_entity_poly.type
_entity_poly.pdbx_seq_one_letter_code
_entity_poly.pdbx_strand_id
1 'polypeptide(L)' 'MGSFSIWHWIIVLLIVLLLFGAGKLPKVMGDLAKGVKSFKAGLQDDSDDAAPGSNAKTIPNQPANTAETAAKKDEAVRS' A
#
# COMPACT_ATOMS: atom_id res chain seq x y z
N MET A 1 -36.22 16.73 3.90
CA MET A 1 -35.55 16.47 5.18
C MET A 1 -34.09 16.18 4.88
N GLY A 2 -33.27 17.23 4.82
CA GLY A 2 -31.87 17.18 4.37
C GLY A 2 -30.97 16.64 5.49
N SER A 3 -31.08 15.33 5.72
CA SER A 3 -30.29 14.58 6.68
C SER A 3 -28.80 14.78 6.40
N PHE A 4 -28.20 15.68 7.19
CA PHE A 4 -26.76 15.85 7.37
C PHE A 4 -26.00 16.21 6.09
N SER A 5 -26.05 17.52 5.79
CA SER A 5 -25.22 18.23 4.81
C SER A 5 -23.82 17.64 4.72
N ILE A 6 -23.32 17.42 3.50
CA ILE A 6 -21.97 16.90 3.18
C ILE A 6 -20.87 17.59 4.02
N TRP A 7 -21.10 18.85 4.39
CA TRP A 7 -20.26 19.61 5.32
C TRP A 7 -20.04 18.94 6.68
N HIS A 8 -21.05 18.29 7.27
CA HIS A 8 -20.92 17.58 8.54
C HIS A 8 -19.94 16.39 8.43
N TRP A 9 -20.04 15.62 7.34
CA TRP A 9 -19.15 14.48 7.11
C TRP A 9 -17.69 14.89 6.95
N ILE A 10 -17.41 16.04 6.33
CA ILE A 10 -16.05 16.60 6.25
C ILE A 10 -15.50 16.93 7.64
N ILE A 11 -16.29 17.59 8.49
CA ILE A 11 -15.89 17.91 9.87
C ILE A 11 -15.61 16.63 10.66
N VAL A 12 -16.48 15.63 10.55
CA VAL A 12 -16.31 14.35 11.27
C VAL A 12 -15.04 13.64 10.82
N LEU A 13 -14.78 13.55 9.50
CA LEU A 13 -13.54 12.95 8.99
C LEU A 13 -12.29 13.66 9.54
N LEU A 14 -12.33 15.00 9.62
CA LEU A 14 -11.22 15.78 10.12
C LEU A 14 -10.94 15.48 11.59
N ILE A 15 -11.98 15.41 12.42
CA ILE A 15 -11.85 15.02 13.84
C ILE A 15 -11.29 13.60 13.98
N VAL A 16 -11.82 12.64 13.22
CA VAL A 16 -11.32 11.25 13.23
C VAL A 16 -9.85 11.20 12.82
N LEU A 17 -9.44 11.95 11.80
CA LEU A 17 -8.05 12.01 11.37
C LEU A 17 -7.13 12.63 12.44
N LEU A 18 -7.62 13.60 13.23
CA LEU A 18 -6.89 14.16 14.36
C LEU A 18 -6.73 13.17 15.52
N LEU A 19 -7.78 12.41 15.86
CA LEU A 19 -7.72 11.41 16.95
C LEU A 19 -6.82 10.21 16.59
N PHE A 20 -6.95 9.70 15.37
CA PHE A 20 -6.21 8.52 14.92
C PHE A 20 -4.82 8.87 14.36
N GLY A 21 -4.64 10.11 13.91
CA GLY A 21 -3.43 10.59 13.24
C GLY A 21 -3.33 10.15 11.78
N ALA A 22 -2.70 10.99 10.94
CA ALA A 22 -2.54 10.74 9.50
C ALA A 22 -1.71 9.50 9.15
N GLY A 23 -0.94 8.93 10.09
CA GLY A 23 -0.12 7.74 9.85
C GLY A 23 -0.85 6.40 10.05
N LYS A 24 -1.86 6.35 10.93
CA LYS A 24 -2.55 5.09 11.25
C LYS A 24 -3.67 4.76 10.27
N LEU A 25 -4.40 5.78 9.82
CA LEU A 25 -5.54 5.61 8.92
C LEU A 25 -5.15 4.96 7.57
N PRO A 26 -4.08 5.40 6.87
CA PRO A 26 -3.67 4.78 5.60
C PRO A 26 -3.14 3.36 5.75
N LYS A 27 -2.47 3.06 6.86
CA LYS A 27 -1.94 1.71 7.14
C LYS A 27 -3.08 0.71 7.33
N VAL A 28 -4.05 1.04 8.19
CA VAL A 28 -5.22 0.18 8.45
C VAL A 28 -6.13 0.08 7.21
N MET A 29 -6.37 1.19 6.52
CA MET A 29 -7.15 1.17 5.28
C MET A 29 -6.46 0.40 4.16
N GLY A 30 -5.13 0.43 4.08
CA GLY A 30 -4.36 -0.35 3.11
C GLY A 30 -4.50 -1.86 3.32
N ASP A 31 -4.48 -2.32 4.57
CA ASP A 31 -4.65 -3.74 4.90
C ASP A 31 -6.11 -4.19 4.73
N LEU A 32 -7.07 -3.35 5.10
CA LEU A 32 -8.50 -3.57 4.83
C LEU A 32 -8.78 -3.63 3.32
N ALA A 33 -8.24 -2.68 2.53
CA ALA A 33 -8.44 -2.61 1.09
C ALA A 33 -7.86 -3.82 0.37
N LYS A 34 -6.71 -4.35 0.80
CA LYS A 34 -6.16 -5.61 0.26
C LYS A 34 -7.09 -6.79 0.54
N GLY A 35 -7.59 -6.92 1.77
CA GLY A 35 -8.54 -7.98 2.13
C GLY A 35 -9.83 -7.92 1.31
N VAL A 36 -10.42 -6.72 1.19
CA VAL A 36 -11.63 -6.50 0.38
C VAL A 36 -11.34 -6.74 -1.11
N LYS A 37 -10.17 -6.34 -1.63
CA LYS A 37 -9.79 -6.58 -3.03
C LYS A 37 -9.62 -8.07 -3.33
N SER A 38 -8.99 -8.83 -2.44
CA SER A 38 -8.88 -10.30 -2.59
C SER A 38 -10.24 -11.00 -2.48
N PHE A 39 -11.10 -10.54 -1.58
CA PHE A 39 -12.47 -11.04 -1.46
C PHE A 39 -13.28 -10.76 -2.74
N LYS A 40 -13.22 -9.52 -3.24
CA LYS A 40 -13.88 -9.10 -4.48
C LYS A 40 -13.32 -9.83 -5.70
N ALA A 41 -12.01 -10.09 -5.74
CA ALA A 41 -11.37 -10.87 -6.79
C ALA A 41 -11.84 -12.33 -6.76
N GLY A 42 -11.87 -12.99 -5.60
CA GLY A 42 -12.37 -14.36 -5.46
C GLY A 42 -13.85 -14.50 -5.87
N LEU A 43 -14.69 -13.53 -5.50
CA LEU A 43 -16.11 -13.52 -5.92
C LEU A 43 -16.29 -13.31 -7.43
N GLN A 44 -15.37 -12.61 -8.10
CA GLN A 44 -15.39 -12.44 -9.56
C GLN A 44 -14.79 -13.65 -10.29
N ASP A 45 -13.80 -14.32 -9.70
CA ASP A 45 -13.22 -15.56 -10.22
C ASP A 45 -14.27 -16.69 -10.30
N ASP A 46 -15.20 -16.75 -9.33
CA ASP A 46 -16.36 -17.65 -9.36
C ASP A 46 -17.44 -17.25 -10.40
N SER A 47 -17.42 -16.02 -10.92
CA SER A 47 -18.47 -15.49 -11.80
C SER A 47 -18.04 -15.30 -13.27
N ASP A 48 -16.75 -15.07 -13.55
CA ASP A 48 -16.24 -14.81 -14.89
C ASP A 48 -14.80 -15.33 -15.03
N ASP A 49 -14.66 -16.49 -15.69
CA ASP A 49 -13.39 -17.02 -16.19
C ASP A 49 -12.88 -16.11 -17.33
N ALA A 50 -12.28 -14.95 -16.99
CA ALA A 50 -11.33 -14.18 -17.82
C ALA A 50 -10.97 -12.81 -17.20
N ALA A 51 -9.83 -12.71 -16.50
CA ALA A 51 -8.82 -11.64 -16.71
C ALA A 51 -7.64 -11.71 -15.70
N PRO A 52 -6.40 -12.01 -16.14
CA PRO A 52 -5.22 -11.79 -15.30
C PRO A 52 -4.88 -10.29 -15.36
N GLY A 53 -5.39 -9.51 -14.41
CA GLY A 53 -5.35 -8.06 -14.52
C GLY A 53 -5.33 -7.30 -13.21
N SER A 54 -4.38 -7.56 -12.31
CA SER A 54 -4.01 -6.54 -11.33
C SER A 54 -2.55 -6.62 -10.94
N ASN A 55 -1.72 -5.95 -11.74
CA ASN A 55 -0.37 -5.53 -11.41
C ASN A 55 -0.38 -4.72 -10.10
N ALA A 56 -0.28 -5.38 -8.96
CA ALA A 56 0.33 -4.80 -7.78
C ALA A 56 1.84 -4.83 -8.02
N LYS A 57 2.35 -3.84 -8.78
CA LYS A 57 3.77 -3.50 -8.71
C LYS A 57 4.02 -2.91 -7.32
N THR A 58 4.19 -3.78 -6.34
CA THR A 58 4.80 -3.42 -5.07
C THR A 58 6.24 -3.03 -5.38
N ILE A 59 6.50 -1.74 -5.22
CA ILE A 59 7.82 -1.11 -5.03
C ILE A 59 8.72 -2.11 -4.28
N PRO A 60 9.89 -2.51 -4.82
CA PRO A 60 10.86 -3.24 -4.02
C PRO A 60 11.34 -2.30 -2.92
N ASN A 61 10.78 -2.50 -1.72
CA ASN A 61 11.40 -2.09 -0.48
C ASN A 61 12.72 -2.85 -0.39
N GLN A 62 13.78 -2.26 -0.92
CA GLN A 62 15.16 -2.69 -0.74
C GLN A 62 15.61 -2.19 0.65
N PRO A 63 15.66 -3.04 1.69
CA PRO A 63 16.49 -2.74 2.84
C PRO A 63 17.95 -2.78 2.40
N ALA A 64 18.63 -1.65 2.55
CA ALA A 64 20.07 -1.52 2.82
C ALA A 64 20.97 -2.66 2.31
N ASN A 65 21.49 -2.50 1.09
CA ASN A 65 22.75 -3.13 0.69
C ASN A 65 23.66 -2.08 0.06
N THR A 66 24.02 -1.07 0.87
CA THR A 66 25.00 -0.01 0.55
C THR A 66 26.24 -0.14 1.44
N ALA A 67 26.62 -1.36 1.81
CA ALA A 67 27.81 -1.58 2.63
C ALA A 67 28.59 -2.86 2.30
N GLU A 68 28.53 -3.36 1.05
CA GLU A 68 29.39 -4.49 0.64
C GLU A 68 29.97 -4.37 -0.79
N THR A 69 30.09 -3.14 -1.31
CA THR A 69 30.92 -2.86 -2.50
C THR A 69 32.01 -1.85 -2.15
N ALA A 70 32.88 -2.20 -1.21
CA ALA A 70 34.09 -1.42 -0.90
C ALA A 70 35.24 -2.28 -0.33
N ALA A 71 35.25 -3.60 -0.56
CA ALA A 71 36.31 -4.48 -0.04
C ALA A 71 36.58 -5.70 -0.93
N LYS A 72 36.67 -5.52 -2.26
CA LYS A 72 37.39 -6.48 -3.14
C LYS A 72 37.74 -5.85 -4.49
N LYS A 73 38.67 -4.89 -4.48
CA LYS A 73 39.41 -4.46 -5.68
C LYS A 73 40.92 -4.56 -5.40
N ASP A 74 41.32 -5.76 -5.03
CA ASP A 74 42.70 -6.19 -4.81
C ASP A 74 43.03 -7.24 -5.88
N GLU A 75 43.14 -6.84 -7.16
CA GLU A 75 43.64 -7.72 -8.24
C GLU A 75 43.93 -6.98 -9.57
N ALA A 76 44.49 -5.77 -9.55
CA ALA A 76 44.87 -5.07 -10.80
C ALA A 76 46.17 -4.25 -10.69
N VAL A 77 47.00 -4.55 -9.69
CA VAL A 77 48.32 -3.91 -9.50
C VAL A 77 49.35 -4.97 -9.12
N ARG A 78 49.35 -6.09 -9.86
CA ARG A 78 50.46 -7.05 -9.89
C ARG A 78 50.42 -7.86 -11.18
N SER A 79 50.46 -7.15 -12.31
CA SER A 79 50.81 -7.66 -13.63
C SER A 79 51.61 -6.57 -14.33
#